data_AF-A0A376L607-F1
#
_entry.id   AF-A0A376L607-F1
#
_cell.length_a   1.000
_cell.length_b   1.000
_cell.length_c   1.000
_cell.angle_alpha   90.00
_cell.angle_beta   90.00
_cell.angle_gamma   90.00
#
_symmetry.space_group_name_H-M   'P 1'
#
loop_
_entity.id
_entity.type
_entity.pdbx_description
1 polymer ?
#
loop_
_entity_poly.entity_id
_entity_poly.type
_entity_poly.pdbx_seq_one_letter_code
_entity_poly.pdbx_strand_id
1 'polypeptide(L)' 'MALAYPAEARGREKTVAEARRYPSEPQENLLYFMEKNAPLLESWQREILRIVRKVSQYFLSAKNRLR' A
#
# COMPACT_ATOMS: atom_id res chain seq x y z
N MET A 1 -41.52 -7.16 -7.20
CA MET A 1 -40.48 -6.83 -8.18
C MET A 1 -39.33 -6.16 -7.43
N ALA A 2 -38.52 -6.97 -6.74
CA ALA A 2 -37.27 -6.55 -6.11
C ALA A 2 -36.15 -7.22 -6.91
N LEU A 3 -35.26 -6.41 -7.49
CA LEU A 3 -34.15 -6.90 -8.30
C LEU A 3 -33.18 -7.66 -7.39
N ALA A 4 -33.24 -8.99 -7.44
CA ALA A 4 -32.20 -9.84 -6.88
C ALA A 4 -30.91 -9.58 -7.68
N TYR A 5 -29.92 -8.95 -7.04
CA TYR A 5 -28.60 -8.83 -7.62
C TYR A 5 -27.95 -10.23 -7.61
N PRO A 6 -27.53 -10.80 -8.75
CA PRO A 6 -26.84 -12.08 -8.74
C PRO A 6 -25.47 -11.87 -8.08
N ALA A 7 -25.24 -12.51 -6.94
CA ALA A 7 -23.98 -12.48 -6.20
C ALA A 7 -22.92 -13.38 -6.85
N GLU A 8 -22.78 -13.30 -8.18
CA GLU A 8 -21.89 -14.14 -8.96
C GLU A 8 -20.94 -13.28 -9.77
N ALA A 9 -19.92 -12.74 -9.09
CA ALA A 9 -18.73 -12.26 -9.77
C ALA A 9 -17.49 -12.40 -8.89
N ARG A 10 -16.73 -13.46 -9.24
CA ARG A 10 -15.29 -13.44 -9.50
C ARG A 10 -14.45 -14.19 -8.46
N GLY A 11 -14.13 -15.43 -8.81
CA GLY A 11 -13.35 -16.37 -8.03
C GLY A 11 -11.92 -15.92 -7.72
N ARG A 12 -11.38 -16.54 -6.68
CA ARG A 12 -9.95 -16.88 -6.59
C ARG A 12 -9.85 -18.22 -5.87
N GLU A 13 -9.90 -19.29 -6.65
CA GLU A 13 -9.38 -20.58 -6.24
C GLU A 13 -7.87 -20.39 -6.00
N LYS A 14 -7.47 -20.29 -4.74
CA LYS A 14 -6.07 -20.05 -4.35
C LYS A 14 -5.36 -21.38 -4.18
N THR A 15 -4.70 -21.88 -5.23
CA THR A 15 -3.80 -23.03 -5.07
C THR A 15 -2.57 -22.92 -5.99
N VAL A 16 -1.46 -22.48 -5.42
CA VAL A 16 -0.18 -23.22 -5.24
C VAL A 16 0.51 -22.49 -4.07
N ALA A 17 0.95 -23.21 -3.03
CA ALA A 17 1.79 -22.77 -1.90
C ALA A 17 2.06 -21.25 -1.80
N GLU A 18 1.28 -20.57 -0.95
CA GLU A 18 1.56 -19.26 -0.33
C GLU A 18 2.76 -18.53 -0.94
N ALA A 19 2.55 -17.77 -2.03
CA ALA A 19 3.59 -16.87 -2.53
C ALA A 19 4.12 -16.10 -1.32
N ARG A 20 5.37 -16.40 -0.90
CA ARG A 20 5.93 -15.98 0.39
C ARG A 20 5.56 -14.52 0.58
N ARG A 21 4.71 -14.25 1.59
CA ARG A 21 4.20 -12.91 1.82
C ARG A 21 5.41 -12.02 2.03
N TYR A 22 5.63 -11.12 1.08
CA TYR A 22 6.70 -10.15 1.15
C TYR A 22 6.07 -8.75 1.23
N PRO A 23 6.44 -7.95 2.25
CA PRO A 23 7.30 -8.30 3.38
C PRO A 23 6.65 -9.32 4.34
N SER A 24 7.47 -10.04 5.10
CA SER A 24 7.02 -11.04 6.08
C SER A 24 6.19 -10.41 7.20
N GLU A 25 6.54 -9.18 7.59
CA GLU A 25 5.84 -8.39 8.57
C GLU A 25 5.13 -7.18 7.92
N PRO A 26 3.95 -6.78 8.41
CA PRO A 26 3.29 -5.56 7.96
C PRO A 26 4.16 -4.33 8.26
N GLN A 27 4.11 -3.34 7.36
CA GLN A 27 4.93 -2.14 7.45
C GLN A 27 4.06 -0.94 7.81
N GLU A 28 4.47 -0.20 8.84
CA GLU A 28 3.78 1.01 9.28
C GLU A 28 3.90 2.14 8.24
N ASN A 29 5.05 2.24 7.57
CA ASN A 29 5.31 3.28 6.57
C ASN A 29 5.54 2.67 5.18
N LEU A 30 4.47 2.49 4.43
CA LEU A 30 4.51 1.95 3.06
C LEU A 30 5.36 2.80 2.11
N LEU A 31 5.32 4.14 2.23
CA LEU A 31 6.13 5.03 1.38
C LEU A 31 7.62 4.87 1.66
N TYR A 32 8.01 4.77 2.93
CA TYR A 32 9.39 4.51 3.32
C TYR A 32 9.84 3.12 2.88
N PHE A 33 8.96 2.12 3.02
CA PHE A 33 9.24 0.76 2.57
C PHE A 33 9.52 0.69 1.06
N MET A 34 8.69 1.34 0.23
CA MET A 34 8.89 1.41 -1.22
C MET A 34 10.15 2.19 -1.61
N GLU A 35 10.46 3.29 -0.91
CA GLU A 35 11.69 4.09 -1.14
C GLU A 35 12.95 3.20 -1.05
N LYS A 36 12.98 2.26 -0.07
CA LYS A 36 14.13 1.39 0.20
C LYS A 36 14.13 0.08 -0.60
N ASN A 37 12.97 -0.51 -0.87
CA ASN A 37 12.87 -1.89 -1.38
C ASN A 37 12.42 -1.98 -2.84
N ALA A 38 12.36 -0.88 -3.60
CA ALA A 38 11.95 -0.90 -5.01
C ALA A 38 13.18 -0.81 -5.95
N PRO A 39 13.95 -1.88 -6.20
CA PRO A 39 15.17 -1.82 -7.02
C PRO A 39 14.91 -1.42 -8.47
N LEU A 40 13.70 -1.60 -8.97
CA LEU A 40 13.30 -1.27 -10.34
C LEU A 40 13.10 0.24 -10.58
N LEU A 41 13.10 1.06 -9.53
CA LEU A 41 12.95 2.51 -9.66
C LEU A 41 14.28 3.21 -9.92
N GLU A 42 14.26 4.13 -10.88
CA GLU A 42 15.36 5.07 -11.13
C GLU A 42 15.54 6.03 -9.95
N SER A 43 16.74 6.63 -9.84
CA SER A 43 17.10 7.51 -8.72
C SER A 43 16.10 8.64 -8.50
N TRP A 44 15.64 9.31 -9.57
CA TRP A 44 14.66 10.40 -9.48
C TRP A 44 13.26 9.94 -9.04
N GLN A 45 12.87 8.71 -9.37
CA GLN A 45 11.58 8.16 -8.93
C GLN A 45 11.56 7.91 -7.41
N ARG A 46 12.71 7.54 -6.82
CA ARG A 46 12.86 7.46 -5.36
C ARG A 46 12.78 8.82 -4.71
N GLU A 47 13.25 9.87 -5.38
CA GLU A 47 13.11 11.24 -4.87
C GLU A 47 11.66 11.68 -4.80
N ILE A 48 10.83 11.29 -5.78
CA ILE A 48 9.38 11.53 -5.72
C ILE A 48 8.78 10.84 -4.50
N LEU A 49 9.08 9.55 -4.27
CA LEU A 49 8.61 8.85 -3.07
C LEU A 49 9.07 9.56 -1.78
N ARG A 50 10.29 10.06 -1.73
CA ARG A 50 10.82 10.82 -0.58
C ARG A 50 10.08 12.14 -0.36
N ILE A 51 9.77 12.87 -1.44
CA ILE A 51 9.01 14.12 -1.38
C ILE A 51 7.58 13.85 -0.91
N VAL A 52 6.88 12.89 -1.54
CA VAL A 52 5.52 12.49 -1.16
C VAL A 52 5.48 12.04 0.30
N ARG A 53 6.47 11.27 0.77
CA ARG A 53 6.58 10.87 2.17
C ARG A 53 6.66 12.08 3.10
N LYS A 54 7.57 13.03 2.84
CA LYS A 54 7.68 14.25 3.65
C LYS A 54 6.41 15.08 3.62
N VAL A 55 5.79 15.25 2.45
CA VAL A 55 4.54 16.01 2.28
C VAL A 55 3.39 15.34 3.04
N SER A 56 3.25 14.02 2.95
CA SER A 56 2.19 13.26 3.65
C SER A 56 2.26 13.39 5.17
N GLN A 57 3.47 13.50 5.74
CA GLN A 57 3.68 13.67 7.18
C GLN A 57 3.15 15.02 7.68
N TYR A 58 3.21 16.07 6.87
CA TYR A 58 2.62 17.36 7.21
C TYR A 58 1.10 17.24 7.37
N PHE A 59 0.44 16.48 6.49
CA PHE A 59 -1.00 16.26 6.57
C PHE A 59 -1.39 15.29 7.70
N LEU A 60 -0.56 14.30 8.01
CA LEU A 60 -0.81 13.35 9.10
C LEU A 60 -0.67 14.02 10.48
N SER A 61 0.30 14.93 10.63
CA SER A 61 0.54 15.66 11.89
C SER A 61 -0.59 16.62 12.25
N ALA A 62 -1.31 17.15 11.26
CA ALA A 62 -2.49 17.98 11.50
C ALA A 62 -3.59 17.24 12.28
N LYS A 63 -3.64 15.90 12.20
CA LYS A 63 -4.62 15.06 12.90
C LYS A 63 -4.25 14.78 14.37
N ASN A 64 -2.99 14.95 14.76
CA ASN A 64 -2.49 14.62 16.11
C ASN A 64 -2.35 15.83 17.05
N ARG A 65 -2.87 17.01 16.68
CA ARG A 65 -2.76 18.26 17.49
C ARG A 65 -3.92 18.48 18.48
N LEU A 66 -4.77 17.47 18.73
CA LEU A 66 -5.94 17.60 19.60
C LEU A 66 -6.11 16.41 20.58
N ARG A 67 -5.01 15.82 21.05
CA ARG A 67 -5.04 14.94 22.23
C ARG A 67 -4.32 15.57 23.39
#